data_AF-B9F003-F1
#
_entry.id   AF-B9F003-F1
#
_cell.length_a   1.000
_cell.length_b   1.000
_cell.length_c   1.000
_cell.angle_alpha   90.00
_cell.angle_beta   90.00
_cell.angle_gamma   90.00
#
_symmetry.space_group_name_H-M   'P 1'
#
loop_
_entity.id
_entity.type
_entity.pdbx_description
1 polymer ?
#
loop_
_entity_poly.entity_id
_entity_poly.type
_entity_poly.pdbx_seq_one_letter_code
_entity_poly.pdbx_strand_id
1 'polypeptide(L)'
;MEDANARNGDDPDCNSRIQVSIRDYYCYKFQMRRGIFNPILHGGRLFQQFAVDMYIKVESSRLDYVRNNQKEIRADLYQGLMDSIQAGESRASAVGKRTVLPASFIGGGRNMKRRYMDAMALVQKYGKPNVFLTMTSNPKWDEITRELDPGQTPQDRPDLVVRVFRAKLEDLKKQLFEKHILGKVIAHVYVVEFQKRGLPHAHFLLIMSGRYKLTSAEQYDRIVSAELPDKKKYPELYNMVVKHMMHGPCGRLNDKDLREVLDKEDAGRSMLTAYFEANRQHVWARDILYRDFPMWFTWQTPGKYWKKRDRGGQVGRIVCAHPAEGERYYLRVLLNHLAGSTSFEDLRTVDGVLMPSFRAAAERRGLIEADNTLDECLTEAGVY
;
A
#
# COMPACT_ATOMS: atom_id res chain seq x y z
N MET A 1 21.71 -3.10 5.98
CA MET A 1 22.36 -3.21 7.29
C MET A 1 21.68 -4.34 8.03
N GLU A 2 21.84 -5.52 7.46
CA GLU A 2 21.92 -6.77 8.19
C GLU A 2 23.38 -7.18 7.96
N ASP A 3 24.04 -7.66 9.02
CA ASP A 3 25.45 -8.03 9.10
C ASP A 3 26.48 -6.90 9.20
N ALA A 4 26.63 -6.37 10.42
CA ALA A 4 27.90 -5.88 10.94
C ALA A 4 27.82 -5.71 12.46
N ASN A 5 27.92 -6.81 13.22
CA ASN A 5 28.40 -6.77 14.61
C ASN A 5 28.70 -8.17 15.16
N ALA A 6 29.60 -8.90 14.49
CA ALA A 6 30.36 -9.95 15.13
C ALA A 6 31.78 -9.41 15.34
N ARG A 7 32.03 -8.78 16.48
CA ARG A 7 33.39 -8.53 16.96
C ARG A 7 33.73 -9.66 17.93
N ASN A 8 34.62 -10.55 17.49
CA ASN A 8 35.29 -11.53 18.34
C ASN A 8 36.24 -10.78 19.30
N GLY A 9 36.11 -11.10 20.58
CA GLY A 9 37.01 -10.71 21.65
C GLY A 9 36.65 -11.56 22.86
N ASP A 10 37.43 -12.63 23.06
CA ASP A 10 37.28 -13.58 24.16
C ASP A 10 37.51 -12.89 25.51
N ASP A 11 36.50 -12.90 26.37
CA ASP A 11 36.61 -12.72 27.81
C ASP A 11 35.63 -13.68 28.49
N PRO A 12 36.07 -14.73 29.23
CA PRO A 12 35.20 -15.85 29.60
C PRO A 12 34.33 -15.59 30.84
N ASP A 13 34.38 -14.40 31.46
CA ASP A 13 33.72 -14.17 32.76
C ASP A 13 32.92 -12.85 32.87
N CYS A 14 32.36 -12.39 31.75
CA CYS A 14 31.36 -11.33 31.74
C CYS A 14 29.98 -11.92 31.49
N ASN A 15 29.11 -11.84 32.49
CA ASN A 15 27.68 -12.13 32.41
C ASN A 15 27.03 -11.16 31.40
N SER A 16 27.18 -11.46 30.11
CA SER A 16 26.74 -10.62 29.02
C SER A 16 25.22 -10.55 29.06
N ARG A 17 24.68 -9.37 29.38
CA ARG A 17 23.25 -9.10 29.21
C ARG A 17 22.92 -9.39 27.75
N ILE A 18 22.21 -10.49 27.49
CA ILE A 18 21.72 -10.83 26.15
C ILE A 18 20.82 -9.67 25.71
N GLN A 19 21.35 -8.80 24.85
CA GLN A 19 20.61 -7.70 24.26
C GLN A 19 19.83 -8.26 23.06
N VAL A 20 18.50 -8.24 23.15
CA VAL A 20 17.62 -8.70 22.08
C VAL A 20 17.11 -7.49 21.31
N SER A 21 17.13 -7.55 19.97
CA SER A 21 16.58 -6.46 19.16
C SER A 21 15.06 -6.36 19.35
N ILE A 22 14.50 -5.15 19.21
CA ILE A 22 13.05 -4.92 19.34
C ILE A 22 12.28 -5.84 18.36
N ARG A 23 12.81 -6.02 17.15
CA ARG A 23 12.26 -6.92 16.13
C ARG A 23 12.22 -8.36 16.65
N ASP A 24 13.34 -8.87 17.14
CA ASP A 24 13.44 -10.28 17.57
C ASP A 24 12.56 -10.56 18.79
N TYR A 25 12.43 -9.59 19.70
CA TYR A 25 11.49 -9.67 20.82
C TYR A 25 10.04 -9.84 20.34
N TYR A 26 9.59 -9.04 19.36
CA TYR A 26 8.22 -9.17 18.84
C TYR A 26 8.04 -10.41 17.97
N CYS A 27 9.04 -10.83 17.20
CA CYS A 27 9.04 -12.12 16.50
C CYS A 27 8.87 -13.29 17.49
N TYR A 28 9.55 -13.24 18.64
CA TYR A 28 9.39 -14.20 19.72
C TYR A 28 7.97 -14.20 20.31
N LYS A 29 7.32 -13.03 20.43
CA LYS A 29 5.92 -12.92 20.88
C LYS A 29 4.93 -13.49 19.86
N PHE A 30 5.22 -13.39 18.57
CA PHE A 30 4.42 -13.98 17.48
C PHE A 30 4.71 -15.46 17.23
N GLN A 31 5.64 -16.06 17.96
CA GLN A 31 5.96 -17.46 17.79
C GLN A 31 4.81 -18.33 18.33
N MET A 32 4.29 -19.20 17.46
CA MET A 32 3.39 -20.28 17.86
C MET A 32 4.21 -21.38 18.54
N ARG A 33 3.75 -21.83 19.70
CA ARG A 33 4.35 -22.94 20.45
C ARG A 33 3.29 -23.99 20.71
N ARG A 34 3.60 -25.25 20.40
CA ARG A 34 2.67 -26.35 20.61
C ARG A 34 2.29 -26.44 22.09
N GLY A 35 0.99 -26.55 22.37
CA GLY A 35 0.45 -26.65 23.72
C GLY A 35 0.43 -25.33 24.52
N ILE A 36 0.83 -24.20 23.93
CA ILE A 36 0.80 -22.89 24.61
C ILE A 36 -0.14 -21.95 23.86
N PHE A 37 -1.20 -21.53 24.53
CA PHE A 37 -2.13 -20.53 24.00
C PHE A 37 -1.44 -19.17 23.84
N ASN A 38 -1.53 -18.59 22.64
CA ASN A 38 -0.96 -17.27 22.36
C ASN A 38 -2.08 -16.22 22.25
N PRO A 39 -2.38 -15.45 23.32
CA PRO A 39 -3.49 -14.49 23.31
C PRO A 39 -3.35 -13.41 22.23
N ILE A 40 -2.12 -13.09 21.82
CA ILE A 40 -1.86 -12.09 20.77
C ILE A 40 -2.39 -12.59 19.44
N LEU A 41 -2.10 -13.85 19.06
CA LEU A 41 -2.54 -14.39 17.77
C LEU A 41 -4.04 -14.68 17.71
N HIS A 42 -4.70 -14.85 18.86
CA HIS A 42 -6.16 -14.97 18.96
C HIS A 42 -6.88 -13.61 19.02
N GLY A 43 -6.16 -12.49 19.02
CA GLY A 43 -6.74 -11.16 19.16
C GLY A 43 -7.48 -10.61 17.93
N GLY A 44 -7.46 -11.29 16.77
CA GLY A 44 -8.14 -10.88 15.55
C GLY A 44 -7.80 -9.44 15.13
N ARG A 45 -8.77 -8.51 15.19
CA ARG A 45 -8.50 -7.08 14.89
C ARG A 45 -7.51 -6.43 15.86
N LEU A 46 -7.52 -6.81 17.14
CA LEU A 46 -6.56 -6.30 18.12
C LEU A 46 -5.14 -6.78 17.78
N PHE A 47 -5.02 -8.01 17.27
CA PHE A 47 -3.75 -8.51 16.75
C PHE A 47 -3.24 -7.68 15.57
N GLN A 48 -4.10 -7.36 14.60
CA GLN A 48 -3.73 -6.54 13.45
C GLN A 48 -3.25 -5.15 13.88
N GLN A 49 -3.96 -4.51 14.82
CA GLN A 49 -3.55 -3.22 15.36
C GLN A 49 -2.21 -3.34 16.10
N PHE A 50 -2.07 -4.33 16.98
CA PHE A 50 -0.83 -4.59 17.69
C PHE A 50 0.34 -4.78 16.72
N ALA A 51 0.18 -5.56 15.65
CA ALA A 51 1.22 -5.77 14.64
C ALA A 51 1.66 -4.46 13.96
N VAL A 52 0.72 -3.57 13.64
CA VAL A 52 1.00 -2.25 13.05
C VAL A 52 1.72 -1.36 14.07
N ASP A 53 1.24 -1.29 15.30
CA ASP A 53 1.84 -0.46 16.35
C ASP A 53 3.28 -0.91 16.66
N MET A 54 3.52 -2.23 16.71
CA MET A 54 4.86 -2.77 16.93
C MET A 54 5.78 -2.51 15.73
N TYR A 55 5.26 -2.58 14.50
CA TYR A 55 6.02 -2.20 13.31
C TYR A 55 6.41 -0.72 13.33
N ILE A 56 5.48 0.18 13.68
CA ILE A 56 5.75 1.62 13.83
C ILE A 56 6.85 1.83 14.87
N LYS A 57 6.78 1.16 16.02
CA LYS A 57 7.82 1.25 17.06
C LYS A 57 9.20 0.83 16.55
N VAL A 58 9.27 -0.28 15.80
CA VAL A 58 10.54 -0.74 15.19
C VAL A 58 11.06 0.27 14.17
N GLU A 59 10.20 0.76 13.28
CA GLU A 59 10.60 1.73 12.25
C GLU A 59 11.00 3.08 12.84
N SER A 60 10.28 3.59 13.84
CA SER A 60 10.65 4.80 14.58
C SER A 60 12.03 4.65 15.22
N SER A 61 12.32 3.52 15.87
CA SER A 61 13.64 3.26 16.44
C SER A 61 14.75 3.23 15.37
N ARG A 62 14.47 2.66 14.19
CA ARG A 62 15.41 2.70 13.06
C ARG A 62 15.63 4.12 12.52
N LEU A 63 14.57 4.92 12.44
CA LEU A 63 14.64 6.31 12.00
C LEU A 63 15.40 7.18 13.00
N ASP A 64 15.19 6.98 14.30
CA ASP A 64 15.93 7.67 15.35
C ASP A 64 17.42 7.31 15.31
N TYR A 65 17.76 6.03 15.08
CA TYR A 65 19.14 5.64 14.83
C TYR A 65 19.73 6.39 13.63
N VAL A 66 19.02 6.43 12.49
CA VAL A 66 19.49 7.15 11.31
C VAL A 66 19.66 8.64 11.60
N ARG A 67 18.72 9.27 12.31
CA ARG A 67 18.78 10.68 12.71
C ARG A 67 19.99 10.99 13.59
N ASN A 68 20.31 10.10 14.53
CA ASN A 68 21.37 10.32 15.51
C ASN A 68 22.77 9.94 14.98
N ASN A 69 22.86 9.08 13.97
CA ASN A 69 24.12 8.55 13.44
C ASN A 69 24.47 9.06 12.03
N GLN A 70 24.04 10.28 11.68
CA GLN A 70 24.27 10.88 10.35
C GLN A 70 25.75 10.98 9.95
N LYS A 71 26.66 11.21 10.92
CA LYS A 71 28.11 11.27 10.67
C LYS A 71 28.67 9.92 10.20
N GLU A 72 28.26 8.82 10.82
CA GLU A 72 28.68 7.47 10.44
C GLU A 72 28.09 7.05 9.09
N ILE A 73 26.87 7.52 8.79
CA ILE A 73 26.20 7.30 7.50
C ILE A 73 26.81 8.18 6.40
N ARG A 74 27.81 9.01 6.72
CA ARG A 74 28.47 9.98 5.82
C ARG A 74 27.47 10.91 5.13
N ALA A 75 26.46 11.36 5.89
CA ALA A 75 25.43 12.29 5.39
C ALA A 75 26.05 13.52 4.71
N ASP A 76 27.18 14.00 5.22
CA ASP A 76 27.92 15.19 4.77
C ASP A 76 28.38 15.10 3.31
N LEU A 77 28.81 13.91 2.85
CA LEU A 77 29.18 13.69 1.44
C LEU A 77 27.99 13.84 0.49
N TYR A 78 26.80 13.52 0.99
CA TYR A 78 25.55 13.59 0.21
C TYR A 78 24.89 14.95 0.29
N GLN A 79 25.13 15.69 1.37
CA GLN A 79 24.73 17.08 1.52
C GLN A 79 25.45 17.90 0.45
N GLY A 80 26.78 17.76 0.29
CA GLY A 80 27.52 18.48 -0.77
C GLY A 80 27.11 18.15 -2.22
N LEU A 81 26.66 16.93 -2.50
CA LEU A 81 26.16 16.53 -3.83
C LEU A 81 24.72 17.03 -4.10
N MET A 82 23.89 17.12 -3.05
CA MET A 82 22.54 17.66 -3.17
C MET A 82 22.54 19.18 -3.15
N ASP A 83 23.38 19.81 -2.33
CA ASP A 83 23.54 21.26 -2.25
C ASP A 83 24.06 21.83 -3.57
N SER A 84 24.88 21.09 -4.31
CA SER A 84 25.30 21.46 -5.68
C SER A 84 24.18 21.31 -6.73
N ILE A 85 23.15 20.49 -6.47
CA ILE A 85 21.92 20.39 -7.28
C ILE A 85 20.85 21.41 -6.83
N GLN A 86 20.84 21.78 -5.55
CA GLN A 86 19.87 22.67 -4.91
C GLN A 86 20.36 24.11 -4.72
N ALA A 87 21.55 24.47 -5.23
CA ALA A 87 22.12 25.82 -5.24
C ALA A 87 21.34 26.83 -6.13
N GLY A 88 20.01 26.66 -6.23
CA GLY A 88 19.05 27.66 -6.69
C GLY A 88 18.00 28.04 -5.63
N GLU A 89 17.96 27.40 -4.46
CA GLU A 89 16.99 27.72 -3.39
C GLU A 89 17.64 28.55 -2.27
N SER A 90 17.58 29.88 -2.41
CA SER A 90 18.15 30.90 -1.52
C SER A 90 17.25 31.24 -0.31
N ARG A 91 16.84 30.26 0.51
CA ARG A 91 16.12 30.55 1.77
C ARG A 91 16.67 29.77 2.97
N ALA A 92 17.44 30.47 3.79
CA ALA A 92 18.07 29.97 5.02
C ALA A 92 17.13 29.85 6.24
N SER A 93 15.85 30.23 6.12
CA SER A 93 14.90 30.30 7.24
C SER A 93 14.00 29.07 7.44
N ALA A 94 14.06 28.06 6.56
CA ALA A 94 13.24 26.83 6.64
C ALA A 94 14.01 25.58 7.14
N VAL A 95 15.20 25.75 7.71
CA VAL A 95 16.15 24.65 7.91
C VAL A 95 15.89 23.91 9.22
N GLY A 96 14.89 23.03 9.21
CA GLY A 96 14.97 21.82 10.04
C GLY A 96 16.24 21.04 9.64
N LYS A 97 16.95 20.44 10.61
CA LYS A 97 18.17 19.65 10.31
C LYS A 97 17.82 18.52 9.33
N ARG A 98 18.26 18.64 8.07
CA ARG A 98 18.00 17.66 7.00
C ARG A 98 18.61 16.32 7.38
N THR A 99 17.77 15.34 7.69
CA THR A 99 18.21 13.96 7.98
C THR A 99 18.19 13.17 6.68
N VAL A 100 19.35 12.68 6.27
CA VAL A 100 19.52 11.94 5.04
C VAL A 100 19.29 10.45 5.31
N LEU A 101 18.27 9.87 4.67
CA LEU A 101 18.03 8.43 4.71
C LEU A 101 19.01 7.68 3.80
N PRO A 102 19.70 6.64 4.30
CA PRO A 102 20.62 5.86 3.47
C PRO A 102 19.87 4.98 2.45
N ALA A 103 20.56 4.56 1.38
CA ALA A 103 19.99 3.64 0.39
C ALA A 103 19.68 2.24 0.97
N SER A 104 20.20 1.90 2.16
CA SER A 104 19.87 0.69 2.90
C SER A 104 18.50 0.74 3.59
N PHE A 105 17.91 1.93 3.73
CA PHE A 105 16.58 2.10 4.33
C PHE A 105 15.48 1.70 3.35
N ILE A 106 14.93 0.49 3.53
CA ILE A 106 13.89 -0.08 2.67
C ILE A 106 12.68 0.86 2.63
N GLY A 107 12.13 1.13 1.45
CA GLY A 107 11.00 2.05 1.29
C GLY A 107 11.40 3.53 1.11
N GLY A 108 12.62 3.92 1.48
CA GLY A 108 13.10 5.28 1.28
C GLY A 108 13.36 5.63 -0.18
N GLY A 109 13.28 6.91 -0.54
CA GLY A 109 13.46 7.37 -1.92
C GLY A 109 14.80 6.94 -2.55
N ARG A 110 15.90 6.93 -1.78
CA ARG A 110 17.20 6.44 -2.27
C ARG A 110 17.24 4.93 -2.46
N ASN A 111 16.56 4.17 -1.60
CA ASN A 111 16.44 2.73 -1.77
C ASN A 111 15.66 2.41 -3.06
N MET A 112 14.58 3.13 -3.32
CA MET A 112 13.79 2.97 -4.55
C MET A 112 14.59 3.34 -5.78
N LYS A 113 15.30 4.49 -5.78
CA LYS A 113 16.20 4.87 -6.87
C LYS A 113 17.29 3.82 -7.11
N ARG A 114 17.93 3.31 -6.05
CA ARG A 114 18.95 2.26 -6.16
C ARG A 114 18.37 0.98 -6.80
N ARG A 115 17.24 0.48 -6.29
CA ARG A 115 16.59 -0.72 -6.83
C ARG A 115 16.21 -0.56 -8.31
N TYR A 116 15.73 0.62 -8.68
CA TYR A 116 15.43 0.95 -10.08
C TYR A 116 16.70 0.93 -10.94
N MET A 117 17.78 1.57 -10.50
CA MET A 117 19.06 1.58 -11.23
C MET A 117 19.67 0.17 -11.34
N ASP A 118 19.60 -0.63 -10.28
CA ASP A 118 20.03 -2.04 -10.30
C ASP A 118 19.22 -2.86 -11.33
N ALA A 119 17.90 -2.65 -11.39
CA ALA A 119 17.05 -3.29 -12.39
C ALA A 119 17.39 -2.82 -13.83
N MET A 120 17.61 -1.53 -14.04
CA MET A 120 18.01 -0.98 -15.34
C MET A 120 19.38 -1.52 -15.77
N ALA A 121 20.34 -1.67 -14.85
CA ALA A 121 21.64 -2.26 -15.13
C ALA A 121 21.52 -3.72 -15.58
N LEU A 122 20.62 -4.51 -14.98
CA LEU A 122 20.33 -5.88 -15.43
C LEU A 122 19.75 -5.90 -16.84
N VAL A 123 18.81 -4.99 -17.13
CA VAL A 123 18.20 -4.87 -18.47
C VAL A 123 19.23 -4.42 -19.51
N GLN A 124 20.10 -3.48 -19.17
CA GLN A 124 21.16 -3.01 -20.06
C GLN A 124 22.17 -4.12 -20.37
N LYS A 125 22.53 -4.93 -19.36
CA LYS A 125 23.52 -6.01 -19.51
C LYS A 125 22.97 -7.26 -20.20
N TYR A 126 21.76 -7.69 -19.87
CA TYR A 126 21.20 -8.98 -20.31
C TYR A 126 20.06 -8.86 -21.33
N GLY A 127 19.61 -7.63 -21.59
CA GLY A 127 18.50 -7.29 -22.48
C GLY A 127 17.16 -7.22 -21.75
N LYS A 128 16.10 -6.91 -22.51
CA LYS A 128 14.74 -6.80 -21.99
C LYS A 128 14.22 -8.12 -21.39
N PRO A 129 13.38 -8.07 -20.34
CA PRO A 129 12.68 -9.25 -19.82
C PRO A 129 11.82 -9.93 -20.90
N ASN A 130 11.72 -11.25 -20.83
CA ASN A 130 10.90 -12.06 -21.74
C ASN A 130 9.57 -12.46 -21.10
N VAL A 131 9.58 -12.77 -19.80
CA VAL A 131 8.39 -13.25 -19.09
C VAL A 131 8.08 -12.32 -17.92
N PHE A 132 6.84 -11.84 -17.89
CA PHE A 132 6.26 -11.20 -16.73
C PHE A 132 5.35 -12.20 -16.02
N LEU A 133 5.72 -12.59 -14.80
CA LEU A 133 4.99 -13.57 -14.00
C LEU A 133 4.41 -12.90 -12.77
N THR A 134 3.14 -13.17 -12.49
CA THR A 134 2.47 -12.71 -11.27
C THR A 134 2.06 -13.90 -10.42
N MET A 135 2.46 -13.89 -9.15
CA MET A 135 1.98 -14.81 -8.13
C MET A 135 1.01 -14.07 -7.21
N THR A 136 -0.21 -14.58 -7.10
CA THR A 136 -1.26 -14.00 -6.26
C THR A 136 -1.52 -14.90 -5.06
N SER A 137 -1.51 -14.33 -3.86
CA SER A 137 -1.88 -15.08 -2.65
C SER A 137 -3.36 -15.44 -2.67
N ASN A 138 -3.67 -16.67 -2.23
CA ASN A 138 -5.04 -17.13 -2.05
C ASN A 138 -5.27 -17.46 -0.57
N PRO A 139 -6.19 -16.76 0.14
CA PRO A 139 -6.46 -17.02 1.56
C PRO A 139 -7.14 -18.37 1.79
N LYS A 140 -7.60 -19.05 0.73
CA LYS A 140 -8.22 -20.38 0.77
C LYS A 140 -7.21 -21.51 0.49
N TRP A 141 -5.90 -21.24 0.54
CA TRP A 141 -4.91 -22.32 0.46
C TRP A 141 -5.05 -23.26 1.66
N ASP A 142 -4.91 -24.56 1.40
CA ASP A 142 -5.12 -25.60 2.39
C ASP A 142 -4.18 -25.47 3.59
N GLU A 143 -2.95 -24.98 3.36
CA GLU A 143 -1.99 -24.72 4.44
C GLU A 143 -2.42 -23.57 5.35
N ILE A 144 -3.24 -22.63 4.85
CA ILE A 144 -3.81 -21.57 5.68
C ILE A 144 -5.03 -22.14 6.41
N THR A 145 -5.99 -22.72 5.69
CA THR A 145 -7.26 -23.17 6.28
C THR A 145 -7.09 -24.26 7.33
N ARG A 146 -6.09 -25.14 7.16
CA ARG A 146 -5.77 -26.20 8.13
C ARG A 146 -5.18 -25.68 9.43
N GLU A 147 -4.46 -24.56 9.38
CA GLU A 147 -3.75 -23.99 10.55
C GLU A 147 -4.58 -22.88 11.24
N LEU A 148 -5.81 -22.62 10.78
CA LEU A 148 -6.75 -21.74 11.45
C LEU A 148 -7.49 -22.49 12.57
N ASP A 149 -7.56 -21.88 13.75
CA ASP A 149 -8.36 -22.40 14.84
C ASP A 149 -9.87 -22.18 14.58
N PRO A 150 -10.76 -22.93 15.26
CA PRO A 150 -12.20 -22.73 15.14
C PRO A 150 -12.61 -21.27 15.35
N GLY A 151 -13.32 -20.70 14.38
CA GLY A 151 -13.79 -19.32 14.41
C GLY A 151 -12.80 -18.27 13.89
N GLN A 152 -11.54 -18.62 13.59
CA GLN A 152 -10.60 -17.71 12.94
C GLN A 152 -10.85 -17.63 11.43
N THR A 153 -10.67 -16.44 10.87
CA THR A 153 -10.60 -16.24 9.42
C THR A 153 -9.17 -15.95 8.97
N PRO A 154 -8.81 -16.15 7.68
CA PRO A 154 -7.51 -15.75 7.15
C PRO A 154 -7.17 -14.28 7.40
N GLN A 155 -8.18 -13.41 7.49
CA GLN A 155 -8.01 -11.99 7.81
C GLN A 155 -7.57 -11.78 9.25
N ASP A 156 -8.00 -12.63 10.19
CA ASP A 156 -7.60 -12.56 11.60
C ASP A 156 -6.15 -13.00 11.81
N ARG A 157 -5.59 -13.78 10.88
CA ARG A 157 -4.24 -14.36 10.92
C ARG A 157 -3.36 -13.91 9.75
N PRO A 158 -3.08 -12.60 9.60
CA PRO A 158 -2.22 -12.09 8.52
C PRO A 158 -0.78 -12.65 8.60
N ASP A 159 -0.31 -13.00 9.80
CA ASP A 159 0.98 -13.66 10.01
C ASP A 159 1.05 -15.01 9.28
N LEU A 160 -0.02 -15.81 9.37
CA LEU A 160 -0.13 -17.12 8.73
C LEU A 160 -0.18 -16.96 7.21
N VAL A 161 -1.02 -16.05 6.71
CA VAL A 161 -1.14 -15.75 5.28
C VAL A 161 0.21 -15.38 4.68
N VAL A 162 0.96 -14.47 5.32
CA VAL A 162 2.27 -14.02 4.84
C VAL A 162 3.33 -15.13 4.93
N ARG A 163 3.30 -15.97 5.96
CA ARG A 163 4.21 -17.12 6.10
C ARG A 163 3.98 -18.16 5.00
N VAL A 164 2.73 -18.54 4.75
CA VAL A 164 2.38 -19.50 3.69
C VAL A 164 2.72 -18.91 2.32
N PHE A 165 2.41 -17.64 2.07
CA PHE A 165 2.80 -16.95 0.84
C PHE A 165 4.31 -16.98 0.64
N ARG A 166 5.10 -16.68 1.68
CA ARG A 166 6.57 -16.73 1.60
C ARG A 166 7.05 -18.15 1.28
N ALA A 167 6.50 -19.17 1.92
CA ALA A 167 6.88 -20.56 1.65
C ALA A 167 6.60 -20.94 0.19
N LYS A 168 5.43 -20.59 -0.35
CA LYS A 168 5.09 -20.83 -1.76
C LYS A 168 5.92 -19.97 -2.72
N LEU A 169 6.29 -18.75 -2.33
CA LEU A 169 7.16 -17.88 -3.12
C LEU A 169 8.56 -18.48 -3.27
N GLU A 170 9.12 -19.01 -2.18
CA GLU A 170 10.42 -19.70 -2.22
C GLU A 170 10.35 -21.00 -3.02
N ASP A 171 9.26 -21.76 -2.92
CA ASP A 171 9.06 -22.94 -3.77
C ASP A 171 8.97 -22.55 -5.26
N LEU A 172 8.20 -21.51 -5.60
CA LEU A 172 8.12 -20.99 -6.97
C LEU A 172 9.49 -20.57 -7.50
N LYS A 173 10.32 -19.90 -6.69
CA LYS A 173 11.70 -19.56 -7.08
C LYS A 173 12.54 -20.80 -7.39
N LYS A 174 12.45 -21.85 -6.57
CA LYS A 174 13.14 -23.12 -6.87
C LYS A 174 12.66 -23.72 -8.18
N GLN A 175 11.35 -23.72 -8.42
CA GLN A 175 10.80 -24.21 -9.68
C GLN A 175 11.32 -23.40 -10.89
N LEU A 176 11.34 -22.07 -10.80
CA LEU A 176 11.79 -21.19 -11.88
C LEU A 176 13.30 -21.25 -12.10
N PHE A 177 14.11 -21.22 -11.04
CA PHE A 177 15.54 -20.99 -11.12
C PHE A 177 16.41 -22.24 -10.99
N GLU A 178 15.92 -23.29 -10.32
CA GLU A 178 16.66 -24.56 -10.17
C GLU A 178 16.08 -25.64 -11.10
N LYS A 179 14.76 -25.78 -11.15
CA LYS A 179 14.09 -26.77 -12.03
C LYS A 179 13.87 -26.28 -13.45
N HIS A 180 14.08 -24.99 -13.71
CA HIS A 180 13.99 -24.38 -15.04
C HIS A 180 12.66 -24.66 -15.77
N ILE A 181 11.52 -24.61 -15.05
CA ILE A 181 10.21 -24.96 -15.63
C ILE A 181 9.80 -24.13 -16.84
N LEU A 182 10.31 -22.89 -16.96
CA LEU A 182 10.09 -22.00 -18.11
C LEU A 182 11.35 -21.89 -19.01
N GLY A 183 12.41 -22.64 -18.70
CA GLY A 183 13.74 -22.50 -19.27
C GLY A 183 14.73 -21.81 -18.32
N LYS A 184 15.97 -21.65 -18.78
CA LYS A 184 17.06 -21.09 -17.96
C LYS A 184 16.97 -19.57 -17.87
N VAL A 185 16.80 -19.05 -16.66
CA VAL A 185 16.79 -17.61 -16.35
C VAL A 185 18.23 -17.13 -16.09
N ILE A 186 18.68 -16.07 -16.76
CA ILE A 186 20.03 -15.48 -16.54
C ILE A 186 20.01 -14.34 -15.52
N ALA A 187 18.92 -13.58 -15.48
CA ALA A 187 18.71 -12.49 -14.54
C ALA A 187 17.22 -12.34 -14.26
N HIS A 188 16.88 -11.84 -13.07
CA HIS A 188 15.51 -11.59 -12.69
C HIS A 188 15.40 -10.38 -11.76
N VAL A 189 14.23 -9.75 -11.78
CA VAL A 189 13.83 -8.73 -10.81
C VAL A 189 12.47 -9.14 -10.28
N TYR A 190 12.25 -9.03 -8.97
CA TYR A 190 10.92 -9.25 -8.42
C TYR A 190 10.60 -8.27 -7.30
N VAL A 191 9.32 -8.01 -7.12
CA VAL A 191 8.77 -7.21 -6.04
C VAL A 191 7.62 -7.96 -5.39
N VAL A 192 7.48 -7.82 -4.07
CA VAL A 192 6.31 -8.28 -3.33
C VAL A 192 5.52 -7.05 -2.91
N GLU A 193 4.26 -6.99 -3.31
CA GLU A 193 3.35 -5.88 -3.05
C GLU A 193 2.11 -6.39 -2.32
N PHE A 194 1.48 -5.53 -1.53
CA PHE A 194 0.22 -5.83 -0.88
C PHE A 194 -0.88 -5.09 -1.63
N GLN A 195 -1.75 -5.82 -2.34
CA GLN A 195 -2.87 -5.20 -3.06
C GLN A 195 -3.90 -4.63 -2.09
N LYS A 196 -4.84 -3.80 -2.57
CA LYS A 196 -5.89 -3.11 -1.78
C LYS A 196 -6.72 -4.02 -0.85
N ARG A 197 -6.71 -5.34 -1.08
CA ARG A 197 -7.39 -6.35 -0.24
C ARG A 197 -6.51 -6.92 0.88
N GLY A 198 -5.27 -6.45 1.02
CA GLY A 198 -4.32 -6.84 2.08
C GLY A 198 -3.57 -8.15 1.83
N LEU A 199 -3.78 -8.79 0.68
CA LEU A 199 -3.07 -10.03 0.32
C LEU A 199 -1.74 -9.71 -0.37
N PRO A 200 -0.70 -10.50 -0.13
CA PRO A 200 0.57 -10.35 -0.83
C PRO A 200 0.49 -10.87 -2.26
N HIS A 201 1.16 -10.17 -3.17
CA HIS A 201 1.36 -10.55 -4.57
C HIS A 201 2.82 -10.37 -4.90
N ALA A 202 3.36 -11.21 -5.77
CA ALA A 202 4.70 -11.03 -6.31
C ALA A 202 4.63 -10.82 -7.81
N HIS A 203 5.39 -9.83 -8.30
CA HIS A 203 5.62 -9.61 -9.72
C HIS A 203 7.07 -9.95 -10.03
N PHE A 204 7.29 -10.75 -11.06
CA PHE A 204 8.58 -11.19 -11.53
C PHE A 204 8.80 -10.73 -12.97
N LEU A 205 9.98 -10.18 -13.24
CA LEU A 205 10.52 -9.97 -14.57
C LEU A 205 11.66 -10.97 -14.76
N LEU A 206 11.49 -11.88 -15.70
CA LEU A 206 12.48 -12.92 -15.99
C LEU A 206 13.19 -12.60 -17.31
N ILE A 207 14.53 -12.54 -17.27
CA ILE A 207 15.38 -12.42 -18.44
C ILE A 207 15.95 -13.81 -18.74
N MET A 208 15.60 -14.36 -19.91
CA MET A 208 15.93 -15.74 -20.27
C MET A 208 17.31 -15.83 -20.92
N SER A 209 17.98 -16.96 -20.74
CA SER A 209 19.33 -17.22 -21.26
C SER A 209 19.28 -17.69 -22.72
N GLY A 210 20.04 -17.06 -23.61
CA GLY A 210 20.37 -17.56 -24.96
C GLY A 210 19.22 -18.27 -25.68
N ARG A 211 19.35 -19.59 -25.85
CA ARG A 211 18.37 -20.48 -26.53
C ARG A 211 16.96 -20.53 -25.90
N TYR A 212 16.81 -20.07 -24.65
CA TYR A 212 15.52 -20.00 -23.96
C TYR A 212 14.84 -18.63 -24.10
N LYS A 213 15.46 -17.68 -24.81
CA LYS A 213 14.80 -16.41 -25.14
C LYS A 213 13.64 -16.69 -26.09
N LEU A 214 12.48 -16.16 -25.72
CA LEU A 214 11.26 -16.22 -26.51
C LEU A 214 11.27 -15.06 -27.51
N THR A 215 11.40 -15.38 -28.80
CA THR A 215 11.58 -14.42 -29.89
C THR A 215 10.46 -14.46 -30.94
N SER A 216 9.60 -15.48 -30.94
CA SER A 216 8.44 -15.59 -31.84
C SER A 216 7.14 -15.78 -31.07
N ALA A 217 6.01 -15.39 -31.67
CA ALA A 217 4.67 -15.55 -31.10
C ALA A 217 4.37 -17.03 -30.76
N GLU A 218 4.70 -17.94 -31.68
CA GLU A 218 4.53 -19.39 -31.49
C GLU A 218 5.24 -19.95 -30.25
N GLN A 219 6.38 -19.35 -29.85
CA GLN A 219 7.08 -19.75 -28.63
C GLN A 219 6.35 -19.26 -27.37
N TYR A 220 5.75 -18.07 -27.42
CA TYR A 220 4.90 -17.57 -26.33
C TYR A 220 3.62 -18.40 -26.19
N ASP A 221 2.98 -18.77 -27.31
CA ASP A 221 1.74 -19.57 -27.30
C ASP A 221 1.93 -20.98 -26.71
N ARG A 222 3.17 -21.49 -26.68
CA ARG A 222 3.49 -22.77 -26.02
C ARG A 222 3.53 -22.69 -24.50
N ILE A 223 3.73 -21.50 -23.93
CA ILE A 223 3.88 -21.30 -22.48
C ILE A 223 2.75 -20.49 -21.86
N VAL A 224 2.04 -19.69 -22.66
CA VAL A 224 0.90 -18.87 -22.25
C VAL A 224 -0.29 -19.31 -23.08
N SER A 225 -1.40 -19.61 -22.39
CA SER A 225 -2.68 -19.87 -23.03
C SER A 225 -3.76 -19.03 -22.36
N ALA A 226 -4.58 -18.38 -23.17
CA ALA A 226 -5.79 -17.69 -22.75
C ALA A 226 -7.05 -18.56 -22.90
N GLU A 227 -6.88 -19.84 -23.25
CA GLU A 227 -7.96 -20.80 -23.42
C GLU A 227 -8.20 -21.62 -22.16
N LEU A 228 -9.42 -22.14 -22.03
CA LEU A 228 -9.71 -23.09 -20.96
C LEU A 228 -9.01 -24.43 -21.28
N PRO A 229 -8.29 -25.04 -20.32
CA PRO A 229 -7.73 -26.37 -20.49
C PRO A 229 -8.81 -27.38 -20.90
N ASP A 230 -8.47 -28.39 -21.69
CA ASP A 230 -9.45 -29.43 -22.03
C ASP A 230 -9.97 -30.11 -20.76
N LYS A 231 -11.30 -30.06 -20.55
CA LYS A 231 -11.96 -30.56 -19.34
C LYS A 231 -11.82 -32.06 -19.15
N LYS A 232 -11.72 -32.84 -20.23
CA LYS A 232 -11.57 -34.31 -20.18
C LYS A 232 -10.12 -34.70 -19.94
N LYS A 233 -9.18 -34.01 -20.60
CA LYS A 233 -7.74 -34.33 -20.53
C LYS A 233 -7.08 -33.78 -19.26
N TYR A 234 -7.48 -32.59 -18.81
CA TYR A 234 -6.89 -31.90 -17.67
C TYR A 234 -7.97 -31.36 -16.72
N PRO A 235 -8.76 -32.24 -16.07
CA PRO A 235 -9.90 -31.82 -15.26
C PRO A 235 -9.50 -30.91 -14.10
N GLU A 236 -8.35 -31.17 -13.45
CA GLU A 236 -7.86 -30.37 -12.33
C GLU A 236 -7.44 -28.96 -12.77
N LEU A 237 -6.67 -28.84 -13.85
CA LEU A 237 -6.25 -27.54 -14.41
C LEU A 237 -7.48 -26.74 -14.85
N TYR A 238 -8.43 -27.39 -15.54
CA TYR A 238 -9.69 -26.75 -15.92
C TYR A 238 -10.44 -26.20 -14.71
N ASN A 239 -10.61 -27.01 -13.66
CA ASN A 239 -11.28 -26.58 -12.43
C ASN A 239 -10.55 -25.42 -11.74
N MET A 240 -9.22 -25.42 -11.73
CA MET A 240 -8.44 -24.31 -11.16
C MET A 240 -8.59 -23.02 -11.97
N VAL A 241 -8.49 -23.08 -13.31
CA VAL A 241 -8.67 -21.91 -14.18
C VAL A 241 -10.09 -21.35 -14.05
N VAL A 242 -11.10 -22.22 -14.07
CA VAL A 242 -12.51 -21.81 -13.88
C VAL A 242 -12.73 -21.16 -12.52
N LYS A 243 -12.15 -21.72 -11.46
CA LYS A 243 -12.32 -21.20 -10.09
C LYS A 243 -11.59 -19.88 -9.84
N HIS A 244 -10.43 -19.67 -10.44
CA HIS A 244 -9.51 -18.60 -10.05
C HIS A 244 -9.32 -17.50 -11.11
N MET A 245 -9.51 -17.81 -12.39
CA MET A 245 -9.27 -16.89 -13.50
C MET A 245 -10.55 -16.41 -14.18
N MET A 246 -11.66 -17.13 -14.03
CA MET A 246 -12.94 -16.67 -14.57
C MET A 246 -13.54 -15.58 -13.70
N HIS A 247 -14.00 -14.53 -14.35
CA HIS A 247 -14.80 -13.49 -13.73
C HIS A 247 -16.27 -13.91 -13.75
N GLY A 248 -17.10 -13.37 -12.83
CA GLY A 248 -18.54 -13.59 -12.90
C GLY A 248 -19.12 -13.14 -14.24
N PRO A 249 -20.33 -13.60 -14.61
CA PRO A 249 -20.92 -13.29 -15.91
C PRO A 249 -20.89 -11.78 -16.19
N CYS A 250 -20.45 -11.41 -17.40
CA CYS A 250 -20.36 -10.03 -17.86
C CYS A 250 -21.25 -9.82 -19.10
N GLY A 251 -21.71 -8.59 -19.32
CA GLY A 251 -22.57 -8.25 -20.45
C GLY A 251 -23.97 -8.89 -20.35
N ARG A 252 -24.50 -9.41 -21.46
CA ARG A 252 -25.87 -9.96 -21.57
C ARG A 252 -26.14 -11.22 -20.73
N LEU A 253 -25.08 -11.87 -20.24
CA LEU A 253 -25.18 -13.07 -19.39
C LEU A 253 -25.17 -12.75 -17.90
N ASN A 254 -24.95 -11.48 -17.55
CA ASN A 254 -25.15 -11.00 -16.19
C ASN A 254 -26.65 -10.74 -16.02
N ASP A 255 -27.36 -11.59 -15.27
CA ASP A 255 -28.79 -11.45 -14.95
C ASP A 255 -29.14 -10.15 -14.18
N LYS A 256 -28.15 -9.33 -13.84
CA LYS A 256 -28.37 -7.95 -13.42
C LYS A 256 -28.61 -7.12 -14.66
N ASP A 257 -29.88 -6.89 -14.99
CA ASP A 257 -30.26 -6.00 -16.08
C ASP A 257 -29.56 -4.65 -15.86
N LEU A 258 -28.80 -4.22 -16.87
CA LEU A 258 -28.12 -2.92 -16.84
C LEU A 258 -29.14 -1.80 -16.63
N ARG A 259 -30.40 -1.99 -17.09
CA ARG A 259 -31.51 -1.07 -16.81
C ARG A 259 -31.91 -1.12 -15.34
N GLU A 260 -32.08 -2.28 -14.71
CA GLU A 260 -32.32 -2.34 -13.25
C GLU A 260 -31.17 -1.78 -12.39
N VAL A 261 -29.94 -1.76 -12.91
CA VAL A 261 -28.78 -1.16 -12.23
C VAL A 261 -28.69 0.35 -12.50
N LEU A 262 -29.13 0.84 -13.66
CA LEU A 262 -29.15 2.26 -14.03
C LEU A 262 -30.42 2.97 -13.52
N ASP A 263 -31.55 2.28 -13.47
CA ASP A 263 -32.88 2.73 -13.03
C ASP A 263 -33.07 2.59 -11.51
N LYS A 264 -32.09 2.01 -10.82
CA LYS A 264 -32.02 2.03 -9.37
C LYS A 264 -31.83 3.47 -8.91
N GLU A 265 -32.79 4.04 -8.17
CA GLU A 265 -32.70 5.39 -7.59
C GLU A 265 -31.42 5.62 -6.76
N ASP A 266 -30.80 4.54 -6.27
CA ASP A 266 -29.56 4.55 -5.52
C ASP A 266 -28.28 4.32 -6.36
N ALA A 267 -28.38 4.10 -7.67
CA ALA A 267 -27.23 3.85 -8.56
C ALA A 267 -26.20 5.00 -8.51
N GLY A 268 -26.67 6.25 -8.53
CA GLY A 268 -25.86 7.47 -8.38
C GLY A 268 -25.49 7.86 -6.95
N ARG A 269 -26.04 7.19 -5.93
CA ARG A 269 -25.73 7.48 -4.52
C ARG A 269 -24.33 6.94 -4.18
N SER A 270 -23.53 7.80 -3.57
CA SER A 270 -22.20 7.50 -3.06
C SER A 270 -22.17 7.75 -1.55
N MET A 271 -21.15 7.25 -0.86
CA MET A 271 -20.96 7.55 0.57
C MET A 271 -20.88 9.06 0.84
N LEU A 272 -20.40 9.86 -0.10
CA LEU A 272 -20.29 11.32 0.03
C LEU A 272 -21.63 12.03 -0.20
N THR A 273 -22.38 11.66 -1.24
CA THR A 273 -23.70 12.26 -1.49
C THR A 273 -24.72 11.87 -0.42
N ALA A 274 -24.58 10.67 0.16
CA ALA A 274 -25.35 10.28 1.34
C ALA A 274 -24.90 11.00 2.63
N TYR A 275 -23.64 11.41 2.74
CA TYR A 275 -23.17 12.24 3.87
C TYR A 275 -23.84 13.63 3.84
N PHE A 276 -23.89 14.24 2.66
CA PHE A 276 -24.63 15.48 2.44
C PHE A 276 -26.10 15.35 2.84
N GLU A 277 -26.74 14.25 2.43
CA GLU A 277 -28.12 13.96 2.80
C GLU A 277 -28.29 13.80 4.32
N ALA A 278 -27.39 13.09 4.99
CA ALA A 278 -27.42 12.94 6.44
C ALA A 278 -27.27 14.29 7.16
N ASN A 279 -26.42 15.19 6.65
CA ASN A 279 -26.28 16.56 7.18
C ASN A 279 -27.52 17.44 6.92
N ARG A 280 -28.30 17.14 5.87
CA ARG A 280 -29.60 17.79 5.63
C ARG A 280 -30.65 17.31 6.64
N GLN A 281 -30.70 16.00 6.90
CA GLN A 281 -31.70 15.37 7.75
C GLN A 281 -31.41 15.50 9.25
N HIS A 282 -30.15 15.63 9.63
CA HIS A 282 -29.70 15.60 11.02
C HIS A 282 -28.79 16.79 11.34
N VAL A 283 -29.31 17.78 12.05
CA VAL A 283 -28.54 18.98 12.44
C VAL A 283 -27.30 18.61 13.26
N TRP A 284 -27.42 17.65 14.19
CA TRP A 284 -26.29 17.18 15.01
C TRP A 284 -25.18 16.48 14.22
N ALA A 285 -25.48 15.97 13.02
CA ALA A 285 -24.47 15.34 12.18
C ALA A 285 -23.52 16.38 11.56
N ARG A 286 -23.90 17.67 11.58
CA ARG A 286 -23.12 18.75 11.00
C ARG A 286 -21.83 19.06 11.75
N ASP A 287 -21.72 18.62 13.00
CA ASP A 287 -20.49 18.75 13.79
C ASP A 287 -19.47 17.63 13.48
N ILE A 288 -19.78 16.72 12.55
CA ILE A 288 -18.96 15.54 12.24
C ILE A 288 -18.26 15.73 10.90
N LEU A 289 -16.93 15.65 10.92
CA LEU A 289 -16.10 15.62 9.71
C LEU A 289 -16.38 14.35 8.90
N TYR A 290 -16.28 14.45 7.57
CA TYR A 290 -16.53 13.30 6.69
C TYR A 290 -15.63 12.10 7.01
N ARG A 291 -14.39 12.33 7.47
CA ARG A 291 -13.44 11.27 7.88
C ARG A 291 -13.87 10.51 9.13
N ASP A 292 -14.58 11.20 10.02
CA ASP A 292 -15.00 10.71 11.33
C ASP A 292 -16.45 10.19 11.29
N PHE A 293 -17.16 10.40 10.17
CA PHE A 293 -18.54 9.95 9.97
C PHE A 293 -18.78 8.45 10.25
N PRO A 294 -17.88 7.53 9.87
CA PRO A 294 -18.03 6.10 10.18
C PRO A 294 -17.98 5.75 11.68
N MET A 295 -17.50 6.67 12.53
CA MET A 295 -17.55 6.50 13.99
C MET A 295 -19.00 6.56 14.51
N TRP A 296 -19.83 7.37 13.86
CA TRP A 296 -21.20 7.68 14.29
C TRP A 296 -22.27 7.01 13.44
N PHE A 297 -21.93 6.69 12.18
CA PHE A 297 -22.84 6.07 11.22
C PHE A 297 -22.25 4.77 10.65
N THR A 298 -23.14 3.87 10.23
CA THR A 298 -22.80 2.64 9.52
C THR A 298 -23.35 2.73 8.10
N TRP A 299 -22.50 2.50 7.11
CA TRP A 299 -22.89 2.47 5.70
C TRP A 299 -23.76 1.23 5.43
N GLN A 300 -24.97 1.46 4.93
CA GLN A 300 -25.87 0.40 4.48
C GLN A 300 -25.74 0.27 2.96
N THR A 301 -25.14 -0.85 2.52
CA THR A 301 -24.98 -1.15 1.09
C THR A 301 -26.34 -1.29 0.38
N PRO A 302 -27.35 -1.97 0.97
CA PRO A 302 -28.71 -1.93 0.42
C PRO A 302 -29.33 -0.54 0.62
N GLY A 303 -29.75 0.13 -0.47
CA GLY A 303 -30.35 1.47 -0.45
C GLY A 303 -29.35 2.63 -0.29
N LYS A 304 -28.05 2.33 -0.15
CA LYS A 304 -26.91 3.28 -0.10
C LYS A 304 -27.15 4.51 0.79
N TYR A 305 -27.27 4.28 2.10
CA TYR A 305 -27.48 5.35 3.08
C TYR A 305 -26.66 5.15 4.37
N TRP A 306 -26.53 6.22 5.15
CA TRP A 306 -25.89 6.20 6.46
C TRP A 306 -26.92 5.95 7.55
N LYS A 307 -26.82 4.82 8.25
CA LYS A 307 -27.66 4.54 9.43
C LYS A 307 -26.91 4.95 10.69
N LYS A 308 -27.57 5.69 11.59
CA LYS A 308 -27.01 6.01 12.92
C LYS A 308 -26.60 4.73 13.65
N ARG A 309 -25.44 4.76 14.28
CA ARG A 309 -24.88 3.60 14.96
C ARG A 309 -25.42 3.51 16.40
N ASP A 310 -25.80 2.30 16.80
CA ASP A 310 -26.34 2.04 18.14
C ASP A 310 -25.25 1.66 19.17
N ARG A 311 -24.11 1.06 18.74
CA ARG A 311 -22.97 0.67 19.62
C ARG A 311 -21.60 0.64 18.90
N GLY A 312 -20.53 1.04 19.61
CA GLY A 312 -19.12 0.94 19.21
C GLY A 312 -18.59 2.07 18.32
N GLY A 313 -17.27 2.32 18.30
CA GLY A 313 -16.62 3.30 17.41
C GLY A 313 -15.81 2.61 16.30
N GLN A 314 -15.85 3.15 15.08
CA GLN A 314 -15.05 2.67 13.94
C GLN A 314 -14.31 3.85 13.29
N VAL A 315 -12.99 3.73 13.14
CA VAL A 315 -12.22 4.73 12.39
C VAL A 315 -12.50 4.58 10.89
N GLY A 316 -12.99 5.65 10.28
CA GLY A 316 -13.19 5.72 8.83
C GLY A 316 -11.86 5.78 8.09
N ARG A 317 -11.78 5.16 6.91
CA ARG A 317 -10.63 5.31 6.00
C ARG A 317 -11.04 6.15 4.81
N ILE A 318 -10.49 7.36 4.75
CA ILE A 318 -10.52 8.19 3.56
C ILE A 318 -9.37 7.75 2.66
N VAL A 319 -9.68 7.25 1.46
CA VAL A 319 -8.71 7.07 0.36
C VAL A 319 -7.92 8.35 0.15
N CYS A 320 -6.59 8.27 0.19
CA CYS A 320 -5.68 9.37 -0.14
C CYS A 320 -5.81 9.74 -1.63
N ALA A 321 -5.75 11.03 -1.93
CA ALA A 321 -5.65 11.55 -3.28
C ALA A 321 -4.27 12.22 -3.42
N HIS A 322 -3.59 12.01 -4.53
CA HIS A 322 -2.33 12.68 -4.84
C HIS A 322 -2.59 14.12 -5.36
N PRO A 323 -1.76 15.13 -5.08
CA PRO A 323 -1.96 16.50 -5.59
C PRO A 323 -2.14 16.59 -7.12
N ALA A 324 -1.47 15.71 -7.88
CA ALA A 324 -1.63 15.60 -9.34
C ALA A 324 -3.04 15.16 -9.80
N GLU A 325 -3.90 14.69 -8.90
CA GLU A 325 -5.31 14.36 -9.19
C GLU A 325 -6.23 15.61 -9.22
N GLY A 326 -5.68 16.82 -9.07
CA GLY A 326 -6.37 18.09 -9.32
C GLY A 326 -7.56 18.32 -8.39
N GLU A 327 -8.73 18.67 -8.94
CA GLU A 327 -9.96 18.98 -8.18
C GLU A 327 -10.35 17.88 -7.17
N ARG A 328 -10.03 16.62 -7.46
CA ARG A 328 -10.29 15.52 -6.53
C ARG A 328 -9.44 15.61 -5.26
N TYR A 329 -8.20 16.08 -5.38
CA TYR A 329 -7.32 16.32 -4.24
C TYR A 329 -7.88 17.45 -3.38
N TYR A 330 -8.27 18.58 -3.99
CA TYR A 330 -8.79 19.74 -3.26
C TYR A 330 -10.14 19.47 -2.59
N LEU A 331 -11.03 18.73 -3.25
CA LEU A 331 -12.24 18.20 -2.62
C LEU A 331 -11.91 17.38 -1.37
N ARG A 332 -10.81 16.61 -1.39
CA ARG A 332 -10.38 15.79 -0.26
C ARG A 332 -9.82 16.61 0.89
N VAL A 333 -9.08 17.67 0.58
CA VAL A 333 -8.60 18.64 1.57
C VAL A 333 -9.83 19.24 2.28
N LEU A 334 -10.79 19.78 1.52
CA LEU A 334 -12.01 20.37 2.10
C LEU A 334 -12.76 19.37 3.00
N LEU A 335 -12.96 18.13 2.57
CA LEU A 335 -13.66 17.10 3.36
C LEU A 335 -12.93 16.67 4.64
N ASN A 336 -11.64 16.92 4.75
CA ASN A 336 -10.87 16.64 5.97
C ASN A 336 -10.94 17.77 7.00
N HIS A 337 -11.32 18.98 6.58
CA HIS A 337 -11.29 20.18 7.41
C HIS A 337 -12.67 20.81 7.63
N LEU A 338 -13.65 20.51 6.77
CA LEU A 338 -15.00 21.05 6.85
C LEU A 338 -15.99 19.97 7.31
N ALA A 339 -16.77 20.33 8.33
CA ALA A 339 -17.90 19.54 8.81
C ALA A 339 -19.22 20.14 8.29
N GLY A 340 -20.26 19.32 8.24
CA GLY A 340 -21.63 19.80 8.04
C GLY A 340 -22.03 20.21 6.63
N SER A 341 -21.16 20.03 5.63
CA SER A 341 -21.51 20.35 4.26
C SER A 341 -22.71 19.52 3.78
N THR A 342 -23.66 20.19 3.14
CA THR A 342 -24.93 19.62 2.66
C THR A 342 -25.00 19.46 1.14
N SER A 343 -23.97 19.91 0.43
CA SER A 343 -23.80 19.75 -1.02
C SER A 343 -22.35 20.00 -1.45
N PHE A 344 -22.04 19.75 -2.72
CA PHE A 344 -20.77 20.15 -3.33
C PHE A 344 -20.61 21.66 -3.45
N GLU A 345 -21.71 22.41 -3.56
CA GLU A 345 -21.70 23.87 -3.56
C GLU A 345 -21.36 24.41 -2.18
N ASP A 346 -21.95 23.82 -1.14
CA ASP A 346 -21.68 24.17 0.26
C ASP A 346 -20.20 24.00 0.63
N LEU A 347 -19.55 22.93 0.13
CA LEU A 347 -18.10 22.75 0.26
C LEU A 347 -17.26 23.84 -0.43
N ARG A 348 -17.78 24.43 -1.51
CA ARG A 348 -17.12 25.51 -2.26
C ARG A 348 -17.49 26.90 -1.76
N THR A 349 -18.49 27.02 -0.89
CA THR A 349 -18.90 28.29 -0.32
C THR A 349 -17.95 28.67 0.81
N VAL A 350 -17.38 29.87 0.72
CA VAL A 350 -16.50 30.46 1.75
C VAL A 350 -17.05 31.85 2.06
N ASP A 351 -17.38 32.11 3.32
CA ASP A 351 -17.96 33.38 3.79
C ASP A 351 -19.18 33.85 2.96
N GLY A 352 -20.05 32.92 2.59
CA GLY A 352 -21.25 33.19 1.79
C GLY A 352 -21.01 33.35 0.29
N VAL A 353 -19.76 33.24 -0.19
CA VAL A 353 -19.42 33.34 -1.62
C VAL A 353 -19.11 31.96 -2.19
N LEU A 354 -19.80 31.58 -3.27
CA LEU A 354 -19.55 30.32 -3.98
C LEU A 354 -18.29 30.44 -4.84
N MET A 355 -17.28 29.62 -4.53
CA MET A 355 -16.03 29.59 -5.30
C MET A 355 -16.16 28.73 -6.58
N PRO A 356 -15.42 29.07 -7.66
CA PRO A 356 -15.54 28.39 -8.95
C PRO A 356 -15.02 26.94 -8.91
N SER A 357 -14.04 26.64 -8.05
CA SER A 357 -13.40 25.33 -7.92
C SER A 357 -13.18 24.93 -6.46
N PHE A 358 -12.95 23.65 -6.21
CA PHE A 358 -12.55 23.17 -4.88
C PHE A 358 -11.16 23.69 -4.50
N ARG A 359 -10.28 23.89 -5.49
CA ARG A 359 -8.99 24.56 -5.28
C ARG A 359 -9.15 25.97 -4.72
N ALA A 360 -9.95 26.80 -5.39
CA ALA A 360 -10.15 28.19 -4.99
C ALA A 360 -10.83 28.29 -3.60
N ALA A 361 -11.73 27.36 -3.28
CA ALA A 361 -12.31 27.26 -1.94
C ALA A 361 -11.28 26.86 -0.87
N ALA A 362 -10.36 25.94 -1.18
CA ALA A 362 -9.29 25.53 -0.27
C ALA A 362 -8.24 26.64 -0.07
N GLU A 363 -7.85 27.36 -1.13
CA GLU A 363 -6.96 28.53 -1.08
C GLU A 363 -7.57 29.64 -0.23
N ARG A 364 -8.83 30.02 -0.50
CA ARG A 364 -9.52 31.08 0.26
C ARG A 364 -9.70 30.75 1.74
N ARG A 365 -9.73 29.47 2.10
CA ARG A 365 -9.78 28.99 3.50
C ARG A 365 -8.40 28.83 4.14
N GLY A 366 -7.32 29.12 3.41
CA GLY A 366 -5.95 28.95 3.89
C GLY A 366 -5.55 27.49 4.13
N LEU A 367 -6.22 26.53 3.50
CA LEU A 367 -5.95 25.09 3.66
C LEU A 367 -4.82 24.60 2.74
N ILE A 368 -4.50 25.39 1.72
CA ILE A 368 -3.39 25.18 0.80
C ILE A 368 -2.74 26.54 0.52
N GLU A 369 -1.42 26.57 0.43
CA GLU A 369 -0.68 27.74 -0.03
C GLU A 369 -0.95 27.92 -1.52
N ALA A 370 -1.32 29.14 -1.93
CA ALA A 370 -1.43 29.46 -3.33
C ALA A 370 -0.02 29.55 -3.94
N ASP A 371 0.14 29.01 -5.15
CA ASP A 371 1.41 28.98 -5.91
C ASP A 371 1.76 30.37 -6.50
N ASN A 372 1.14 31.43 -5.98
CA ASN A 372 1.24 32.81 -6.44
C ASN A 372 2.31 33.62 -5.68
N THR A 373 3.08 32.99 -4.78
CA THR A 373 4.20 33.63 -4.08
C THR A 373 5.19 34.34 -5.01
N LEU A 374 5.39 33.83 -6.24
CA LEU A 374 6.19 34.48 -7.28
C LEU A 374 5.52 35.74 -7.85
N ASP A 375 4.21 35.71 -8.11
CA ASP A 375 3.45 36.86 -8.62
C ASP A 375 3.25 37.94 -7.54
N GLU A 376 3.07 37.55 -6.28
CA GLU A 376 3.02 38.46 -5.12
C GLU A 376 4.38 39.15 -4.91
N CYS A 377 5.49 38.41 -5.02
CA CYS A 377 6.85 39.00 -5.02
C CYS A 377 7.08 39.97 -6.18
N LEU A 378 6.61 39.64 -7.39
CA LEU A 378 6.75 40.50 -8.56
C LEU A 378 5.87 41.75 -8.51
N THR A 379 4.69 41.64 -7.89
CA THR A 379 3.78 42.78 -7.70
C THR A 379 4.28 43.72 -6.60
N GLU A 380 4.83 43.18 -5.51
CA GLU A 380 5.45 43.96 -4.43
C GLU A 380 6.72 44.69 -4.91
N ALA A 381 7.50 44.08 -5.81
CA ALA A 381 8.65 44.71 -6.45
C ALA A 381 8.29 45.82 -7.45
N GLY A 382 7.04 45.89 -7.91
CA GLY A 382 6.55 46.96 -8.80
C GLY A 382 6.07 48.21 -8.08
N VAL A 383 6.01 48.19 -6.74
CA VAL A 383 5.56 49.32 -5.88
C VAL A 383 6.75 50.07 -5.26
N TYR A 384 7.99 49.68 -5.56
CA TYR A 384 9.22 50.38 -5.16
C TYR A 384 10.02 50.91 -6.34
#